data_AF-A0AAU7J420-F1
#
_entry.id   AF-A0AAU7J420-F1
#
_cell.length_a   1.000
_cell.length_b   1.000
_cell.length_c   1.000
_cell.angle_alpha   90.00
_cell.angle_beta   90.00
_cell.angle_gamma   90.00
#
_symmetry.space_group_name_H-M   'P 1'
#
loop_
_entity.id
_entity.type
_entity.pdbx_description
1 polymer ?
#
loop_
_entity_poly.entity_id
_entity_poly.type
_entity_poly.pdbx_seq_one_letter_code
_entity_poly.pdbx_strand_id
1 'polypeptide(L)'
;MNRKDPDMVFRILMRINRAIKRNFGDYRYLREGVWEMRVDSGLGYRIYFSVENRQVLLLLIGGDKKSQKADIKLAIDYWKDHQTKGYSNECR
;
A
#
# COMPACT_ATOMS: atom_id res chain seq x y z
N MET A 1 -10.77 -14.39 8.71
CA MET A 1 -10.94 -13.00 8.22
C MET A 1 -12.32 -12.52 8.66
N ASN A 2 -12.45 -11.84 9.80
CA ASN A 2 -13.74 -11.27 10.21
C ASN A 2 -13.88 -9.92 9.50
N ARG A 3 -14.54 -9.92 8.33
CA ARG A 3 -14.52 -8.85 7.31
C ARG A 3 -15.23 -7.54 7.70
N LYS A 4 -15.56 -7.32 8.98
CA LYS A 4 -16.45 -6.24 9.41
C LYS A 4 -16.05 -5.66 10.77
N ASP A 5 -14.83 -5.14 10.88
CA ASP A 5 -14.51 -4.18 11.93
C ASP A 5 -14.59 -2.77 11.32
N PRO A 6 -15.69 -2.02 11.56
CA PRO A 6 -15.83 -0.65 11.05
C PRO A 6 -14.70 0.27 11.48
N ASP A 7 -14.13 0.04 12.67
CA ASP A 7 -13.05 0.87 13.21
C ASP A 7 -11.76 0.67 12.43
N MET A 8 -11.47 -0.56 12.00
CA MET A 8 -10.34 -0.84 11.14
C MET A 8 -10.48 -0.09 9.80
N VAL A 9 -11.64 -0.22 9.14
CA VAL A 9 -11.89 0.45 7.86
C VAL A 9 -11.72 1.95 8.01
N PHE A 10 -12.29 2.53 9.06
CA PHE A 10 -12.14 3.94 9.39
C PHE A 10 -10.67 4.35 9.58
N ARG A 11 -9.87 3.57 10.31
CA ARG A 11 -8.44 3.85 10.53
C ARG A 11 -7.62 3.79 9.24
N ILE A 12 -7.90 2.82 8.38
CA ILE A 12 -7.28 2.71 7.05
C ILE A 12 -7.61 3.96 6.21
N LEU A 13 -8.90 4.32 6.13
CA LEU A 13 -9.35 5.49 5.38
C LEU A 13 -8.73 6.79 5.92
N MET A 14 -8.67 6.96 7.25
CA MET A 14 -8.02 8.10 7.88
C MET A 14 -6.54 8.17 7.55
N ARG A 15 -5.84 7.04 7.51
CA ARG A 15 -4.42 7.00 7.13
C ARG A 15 -4.21 7.38 5.66
N ILE A 16 -5.05 6.88 4.75
CA ILE A 16 -5.03 7.26 3.33
C ILE A 16 -5.30 8.76 3.17
N ASN A 17 -6.29 9.31 3.86
CA ASN A 17 -6.62 10.74 3.80
C ASN A 17 -5.45 11.62 4.27
N ARG A 18 -4.69 11.20 5.28
CA ARG A 18 -3.46 11.88 5.70
C ARG A 18 -2.38 11.79 4.63
N ALA A 19 -2.19 10.62 4.02
CA ALA A 19 -1.19 10.40 2.97
C ALA A 19 -1.47 11.28 1.73
N ILE A 20 -2.74 11.44 1.34
CA ILE A 20 -3.16 12.38 0.27
C ILE A 20 -2.71 13.82 0.57
N LYS A 21 -2.75 14.22 1.84
CA LYS A 21 -2.27 15.52 2.33
C LYS A 21 -0.75 15.56 2.55
N ARG A 22 -0.01 14.67 1.89
CA ARG A 22 1.46 14.51 1.99
C ARG A 22 1.95 14.16 3.40
N ASN A 23 1.06 13.63 4.24
CA ASN A 23 1.39 13.16 5.59
C ASN A 23 1.20 11.65 5.70
N PHE A 24 2.23 10.89 5.34
CA PHE A 24 2.19 9.43 5.34
C PHE A 24 2.31 8.82 6.75
N GLY A 25 2.72 9.60 7.75
CA GLY A 25 2.94 9.13 9.12
C GLY A 25 4.13 8.18 9.20
N ASP A 26 3.98 7.03 9.87
CA ASP A 26 4.99 5.97 9.89
C ASP A 26 4.91 5.16 8.58
N TYR A 27 5.90 5.35 7.72
CA TYR A 27 6.10 4.60 6.49
C TYR A 27 7.59 4.31 6.27
N ARG A 28 7.88 3.24 5.53
CA ARG A 28 9.25 2.85 5.22
C ARG A 28 9.35 2.24 3.83
N TYR A 29 10.49 2.47 3.17
CA TYR A 29 10.83 1.71 1.99
C TYR A 29 11.05 0.25 2.37
N LEU A 30 10.61 -0.67 1.51
CA LEU A 30 10.91 -2.09 1.63
C LEU A 30 11.96 -2.46 0.60
N ARG A 31 11.53 -2.84 -0.61
CA ARG A 31 12.40 -3.20 -1.74
C ARG A 31 11.63 -3.14 -3.04
N GLU A 32 12.36 -3.12 -4.15
CA GLU A 32 11.82 -3.28 -5.50
C GLU A 32 10.68 -2.27 -5.79
N GLY A 33 10.83 -1.02 -5.36
CA GLY A 33 9.85 0.05 -5.59
C GLY A 33 8.64 0.06 -4.65
N VAL A 34 8.53 -0.92 -3.73
CA VAL A 34 7.42 -1.04 -2.79
C VAL A 34 7.76 -0.43 -1.43
N TRP A 35 6.77 0.27 -0.87
CA TRP A 35 6.78 0.93 0.43
C TRP A 35 5.72 0.31 1.33
N GLU A 36 5.94 0.38 2.64
CA GLU A 36 4.99 0.01 3.67
C GLU A 36 4.58 1.25 4.46
N MET A 37 3.28 1.46 4.64
CA MET A 37 2.70 2.44 5.55
C MET A 37 1.97 1.71 6.69
N ARG A 38 2.26 2.12 7.92
CA ARG A 38 1.81 1.45 9.14
C ARG A 38 0.56 2.11 9.65
N VAL A 39 -0.53 1.38 9.84
CA VAL A 39 -1.77 1.94 10.40
C VAL A 39 -1.78 1.77 11.91
N ASP A 40 -2.04 2.86 12.65
CA ASP A 40 -2.12 2.83 14.10
C ASP A 40 -3.43 2.14 14.54
N SER A 41 -3.38 0.82 14.60
CA SER A 41 -4.43 -0.05 15.12
C SER A 41 -3.80 -1.07 16.08
N GLY A 42 -4.58 -1.54 17.07
CA GLY A 42 -4.10 -2.58 18.00
C GLY A 42 -3.67 -3.88 17.30
N LEU A 43 -4.13 -4.11 16.06
CA LEU A 43 -3.82 -5.29 15.25
C LEU A 43 -2.60 -5.11 14.32
N GLY A 44 -2.08 -3.88 14.19
CA GLY A 44 -0.83 -3.60 13.45
C GLY A 44 -0.95 -3.74 11.94
N TYR A 45 -2.00 -3.18 11.33
CA TYR A 45 -2.22 -3.25 9.88
C TYR A 45 -1.13 -2.51 9.07
N ARG A 46 -0.89 -3.00 7.85
CA ARG A 46 0.02 -2.42 6.86
C ARG A 46 -0.70 -2.16 5.55
N ILE A 47 -0.37 -1.03 4.94
CA ILE A 47 -0.76 -0.65 3.58
C ILE A 47 0.50 -0.68 2.74
N TYR A 48 0.51 -1.41 1.63
CA TYR A 48 1.61 -1.40 0.68
C TYR A 48 1.31 -0.47 -0.49
N PHE A 49 2.32 0.25 -0.97
CA PHE A 49 2.15 1.17 -2.08
C PHE A 49 3.45 1.32 -2.87
N SER A 50 3.34 1.76 -4.10
CA SER A 50 4.45 2.20 -4.94
C SER A 50 4.26 3.64 -5.36
N VAL A 51 5.33 4.31 -5.78
CA VAL A 51 5.28 5.69 -6.27
C VAL A 51 5.84 5.73 -7.68
N GLU A 52 5.05 6.23 -8.61
CA GLU A 52 5.43 6.39 -10.02
C GLU A 52 4.91 7.73 -10.54
N ASN A 53 5.73 8.50 -11.26
CA ASN A 53 5.31 9.77 -11.85
C ASN A 53 4.60 10.73 -10.87
N ARG A 54 5.04 10.74 -9.61
CA ARG A 54 4.46 11.51 -8.48
C ARG A 54 3.05 11.07 -8.07
N GLN A 55 2.57 9.92 -8.55
CA GLN A 55 1.32 9.29 -8.16
C GLN A 55 1.59 8.12 -7.21
N VAL A 56 0.71 7.93 -6.24
CA VAL A 56 0.76 6.80 -5.30
C VAL A 56 -0.12 5.70 -5.86
N LEU A 57 0.48 4.57 -6.25
CA LEU A 57 -0.24 3.36 -6.57
C LEU A 57 -0.50 2.59 -5.29
N LEU A 58 -1.75 2.60 -4.84
CA LEU A 58 -2.18 1.84 -3.67
C LEU A 58 -2.31 0.36 -4.05
N LEU A 59 -1.41 -0.45 -3.53
CA LEU A 59 -1.50 -1.90 -3.66
C LEU A 59 -2.44 -2.34 -2.54
N LEU A 60 -3.73 -2.55 -2.85
CA LEU A 60 -4.82 -2.90 -1.91
C LEU A 60 -4.64 -4.27 -1.22
N ILE A 61 -3.40 -4.67 -0.99
CA ILE A 61 -3.02 -5.79 -0.17
C ILE A 61 -2.88 -5.21 1.24
N GLY A 62 -3.83 -5.59 2.10
CA GLY A 62 -3.82 -5.23 3.51
C GLY A 62 -3.80 -6.50 4.34
N GLY A 63 -2.85 -6.59 5.26
CA GLY A 63 -2.67 -7.76 6.10
C GLY A 63 -2.24 -7.37 7.51
N ASP A 64 -2.25 -8.36 8.40
CA ASP A 64 -1.66 -8.22 9.72
C ASP A 64 -0.16 -8.56 9.68
N LYS A 65 0.52 -8.48 10.82
CA LYS A 65 1.96 -8.78 10.91
C LYS A 65 2.31 -10.22 10.48
N LYS A 66 1.38 -11.18 10.59
CA LYS A 66 1.65 -12.59 10.27
C LYS A 66 1.71 -12.83 8.77
N SER A 67 0.91 -12.10 7.98
CA SER A 67 0.91 -12.19 6.51
C SER A 67 1.97 -11.33 5.82
N GLN A 68 2.67 -10.47 6.58
CA GLN A 68 3.59 -9.45 6.05
C GLN A 68 4.53 -9.96 4.94
N LYS A 69 5.21 -11.10 5.12
CA LYS A 69 6.14 -11.61 4.10
C LYS A 69 5.45 -11.95 2.78
N ALA A 70 4.28 -12.58 2.85
CA ALA A 70 3.49 -12.94 1.67
C ALA A 70 2.92 -11.69 0.99
N ASP A 71 2.43 -10.74 1.79
CA ASP A 71 1.86 -9.49 1.30
C ASP A 71 2.91 -8.64 0.57
N ILE A 72 4.13 -8.55 1.11
CA ILE A 72 5.24 -7.83 0.46
C ILE A 72 5.58 -8.47 -0.89
N LYS A 73 5.62 -9.81 -0.96
CA LYS A 73 5.89 -10.50 -2.22
C LYS A 73 4.80 -10.18 -3.25
N LEU A 74 3.53 -10.28 -2.85
CA LEU A 74 2.41 -10.00 -3.75
C LEU A 74 2.39 -8.54 -4.22
N ALA A 75 2.73 -7.60 -3.33
CA ALA A 75 2.85 -6.18 -3.67
C ALA A 75 3.92 -5.94 -4.74
N ILE A 76 5.08 -6.60 -4.63
CA ILE A 76 6.15 -6.52 -5.62
C ILE A 76 5.70 -7.14 -6.95
N ASP A 77 5.03 -8.29 -6.91
CA ASP A 77 4.54 -8.97 -8.11
C ASP A 77 3.53 -8.06 -8.87
N TYR A 78 2.60 -7.42 -8.17
CA TYR A 78 1.66 -6.45 -8.76
C TYR A 78 2.36 -5.19 -9.28
N TRP A 79 3.37 -4.69 -8.56
CA TRP A 79 4.12 -3.54 -9.02
C TRP A 79 4.88 -3.83 -10.31
N LYS A 80 5.53 -4.99 -10.43
CA LYS A 80 6.22 -5.42 -11.66
C LYS A 80 5.26 -5.61 -12.83
N ASP A 81 4.09 -6.20 -12.56
CA ASP A 81 3.03 -6.35 -13.56
C ASP A 81 2.54 -4.98 -14.08
N HIS A 82 2.36 -4.01 -13.17
CA HIS A 82 2.03 -2.63 -13.52
C HIS A 82 3.09 -1.99 -14.44
N GLN A 83 4.37 -2.11 -14.07
CA GLN A 83 5.48 -1.58 -14.86
C GLN A 83 5.57 -2.22 -16.26
N THR A 84 5.27 -3.51 -16.35
CA THR A 84 5.34 -4.26 -17.62
C THR A 84 4.20 -3.87 -18.57
N LYS A 85 3.02 -3.53 -18.02
CA LYS A 85 1.86 -3.04 -18.77
C LYS A 85 1.96 -1.55 -19.16
N GLY A 86 2.95 -0.82 -18.62
CA GLY A 86 3.12 0.62 -18.79
C GLY A 86 3.69 1.10 -20.14
N TYR A 87 4.07 0.22 -21.07
CA TYR A 87 4.61 0.62 -22.39
C TYR A 87 3.56 0.59 -23.51
N SER A 88 2.49 1.39 -23.38
CA SER A 88 1.57 1.65 -24.50
C SER A 88 0.89 3.02 -24.51
N ASN A 89 1.39 4.02 -23.75
CA ASN A 89 0.82 5.38 -23.77
C ASN A 89 1.86 6.53 -23.72
N GLU A 90 3.00 6.38 -24.40
CA GLU A 90 3.80 7.54 -24.86
C GLU A 90 3.83 7.57 -26.39
N CYS A 91 2.66 7.87 -26.96
CA CYS A 91 2.49 8.51 -28.26
C CYS A 91 1.41 9.56 -28.08
N ARG A 92 1.77 10.70 -27.47
CA ARG A 92 1.17 12.03 -27.67
C ARG A 92 1.91 13.08 -26.86
#